data_AF-G5A8W1-F1
#
_entry.id   AF-G5A8W1-F1
#
_cell.length_a   1.000
_cell.length_b   1.000
_cell.length_c   1.000
_cell.angle_alpha   90.00
_cell.angle_beta   90.00
_cell.angle_gamma   90.00
#
_symmetry.space_group_name_H-M   'P 1'
#
loop_
_entity.id
_entity.type
_entity.pdbx_description
1 polymer ?
#
loop_
_entity_poly.entity_id
_entity_poly.type
_entity_poly.pdbx_seq_one_letter_code
_entity_poly.pdbx_strand_id
1 'polypeptide(L)' 'LDGWCSCADFTFSDGGTSRGQKAECAIYRAPWCDPGICNTSDSMIDIFVKRLPAVGVNAAKATNVWLVPGGPGQPSSDG' A
#
# COMPACT_ATOMS: atom_id res chain seq x y z
N LEU A 1 13.19 -9.57 -6.59
CA LEU A 1 12.09 -9.69 -5.61
C LEU A 1 11.04 -8.72 -6.08
N ASP A 2 10.14 -9.18 -6.94
CA ASP A 2 9.10 -8.34 -7.50
C ASP A 2 8.09 -8.05 -6.39
N GLY A 3 8.29 -6.91 -5.72
CA GLY A 3 7.67 -6.57 -4.43
C GLY A 3 6.16 -6.33 -4.46
N TRP A 4 5.49 -6.63 -5.57
CA TRP A 4 4.05 -6.45 -5.76
C TRP A 4 3.39 -7.79 -6.11
N CYS A 5 2.34 -8.17 -5.39
CA CYS A 5 1.52 -9.34 -5.68
C CYS A 5 0.06 -8.95 -5.94
N SER A 6 -0.66 -9.73 -6.75
CA SER A 6 -2.10 -9.52 -6.93
C SER A 6 -2.82 -9.72 -5.60
N CYS A 7 -3.74 -8.83 -5.25
CA CYS A 7 -4.56 -8.93 -4.04
C CYS A 7 -6.02 -8.55 -4.33
N ALA A 8 -6.89 -8.71 -3.33
CA ALA A 8 -8.31 -8.40 -3.49
C ALA A 8 -8.53 -6.89 -3.67
N ASP A 9 -9.47 -6.55 -4.55
CA ASP A 9 -9.84 -5.16 -4.83
C ASP A 9 -10.53 -4.50 -3.62
N PHE A 10 -11.17 -5.29 -2.75
CA PHE A 10 -11.85 -4.84 -1.55
C PHE A 10 -11.49 -5.72 -0.36
N THR A 11 -11.42 -5.12 0.84
CA THR A 11 -11.21 -5.86 2.09
C THR A 11 -12.46 -6.64 2.52
N PHE A 12 -13.64 -6.24 2.06
CA PHE A 12 -14.94 -6.87 2.34
C PHE A 12 -15.67 -7.20 1.04
N SER A 13 -16.30 -8.38 0.99
CA SER A 13 -16.95 -8.94 -0.21
C SER A 13 -18.16 -8.16 -0.74
N ASP A 14 -18.72 -7.23 0.05
CA ASP A 14 -20.00 -6.57 -0.23
C ASP A 14 -19.86 -5.17 -0.89
N GLY A 15 -18.66 -4.80 -1.34
CA GLY A 15 -18.30 -3.43 -1.73
C GLY A 15 -18.24 -3.12 -3.24
N GLY A 16 -19.03 -3.77 -4.08
CA GLY A 16 -19.19 -3.36 -5.50
C GLY A 16 -18.19 -3.97 -6.50
N THR A 17 -18.49 -3.80 -7.80
CA THR A 17 -17.71 -4.36 -8.91
C THR A 17 -16.51 -3.47 -9.23
N SER A 18 -15.28 -4.00 -9.14
CA SER A 18 -14.11 -3.31 -9.69
C SER A 18 -14.27 -3.19 -11.21
N ARG A 19 -14.08 -1.98 -11.76
CA ARG A 19 -14.21 -1.72 -13.21
C ARG A 19 -13.00 -2.25 -14.01
N GLY A 20 -12.52 -3.45 -13.68
CA GLY A 20 -11.35 -4.08 -14.31
C GLY A 20 -9.99 -3.60 -13.81
N GLN A 21 -9.95 -2.76 -12.76
CA GLN A 21 -8.70 -2.43 -12.05
C GLN A 21 -8.39 -3.56 -11.08
N LYS A 22 -7.20 -4.16 -11.23
CA LYS A 22 -6.71 -5.20 -10.32
C LYS A 22 -5.81 -4.56 -9.27
N ALA A 23 -6.10 -4.79 -8.01
CA ALA A 23 -5.24 -4.35 -6.91
C ALA A 23 -3.94 -5.14 -6.85
N GLU A 24 -2.87 -4.43 -6.53
CA GLU A 24 -1.57 -5.00 -6.21
C GLU A 24 -1.17 -4.58 -4.81
N CYS A 25 -0.63 -5.52 -4.04
CA CYS A 25 -0.23 -5.32 -2.66
C CYS A 25 1.26 -5.60 -2.46
N ALA A 26 1.84 -4.93 -1.47
CA ALA A 26 3.23 -5.05 -1.10
C ALA A 26 3.40 -4.90 0.42
N ILE A 27 4.46 -5.53 0.95
CA ILE A 27 4.99 -5.20 2.27
C ILE A 27 6.28 -4.42 2.07
N TYR A 28 6.30 -3.19 2.56
CA TYR A 28 7.51 -2.38 2.62
C TYR A 28 8.09 -2.45 4.02
N ARG A 29 9.37 -2.84 4.13
CA ARG A 29 10.09 -2.87 5.39
C ARG A 29 10.82 -1.55 5.61
N ALA A 30 10.45 -0.84 6.66
CA ALA A 30 11.09 0.40 7.08
C ALA A 30 11.73 0.23 8.46
N PRO A 31 12.83 0.95 8.77
CA PRO A 31 13.34 0.97 10.12
C PRO A 31 12.29 1.56 11.07
N TRP A 32 12.19 0.98 12.27
CA TRP A 32 11.31 1.47 13.33
C TRP A 32 11.70 2.89 13.76
N CYS A 33 12.99 3.20 13.67
CA CYS A 33 13.53 4.47 14.09
C CYS A 33 14.64 4.93 13.14
N ASP A 34 14.67 6.23 12.86
CA ASP A 34 15.74 6.82 12.08
C ASP A 34 17.06 6.82 12.86
N PRO A 35 18.21 6.68 12.16
CA PRO A 35 19.52 6.74 12.80
C PRO A 35 19.69 8.04 13.60
N GLY A 36 20.06 7.90 14.88
CA GLY A 36 20.33 9.04 15.77
C GLY A 36 19.15 9.50 16.63
N ILE A 37 17.94 8.94 16.46
CA ILE A 37 16.79 9.21 17.35
C ILE A 37 16.70 8.17 18.46
N CYS A 38 16.80 6.88 18.13
CA CYS A 38 16.71 5.79 19.09
C CYS A 38 18.02 5.00 19.16
N ASN A 39 18.34 4.49 20.35
CA ASN A 39 19.47 3.57 20.56
C ASN A 39 19.13 2.09 20.26
N THR A 40 17.92 1.83 19.76
CA THR A 40 17.42 0.49 19.48
C THR A 40 18.04 -0.07 18.21
N SER A 41 18.57 -1.28 18.30
CA SER A 41 19.14 -2.06 17.20
C SER A 41 18.05 -2.57 16.24
N ASP A 42 18.24 -2.35 14.94
CA ASP A 42 17.70 -3.06 13.76
C ASP A 42 16.22 -3.46 13.74
N SER A 43 15.39 -2.82 14.55
CA SER A 43 13.95 -3.10 14.56
C SER A 43 13.34 -2.54 13.28
N MET A 44 12.62 -3.38 12.55
CA MET A 44 11.93 -3.02 11.31
C MET A 44 10.42 -3.11 11.52
N ILE A 45 9.67 -2.21 10.89
CA ILE A 45 8.22 -2.30 10.74
C ILE A 45 7.87 -2.77 9.34
N ASP A 46 6.82 -3.59 9.27
CA ASP A 46 6.18 -3.97 8.03
C ASP A 46 5.04 -2.98 7.74
N ILE A 47 5.15 -2.26 6.63
CA ILE A 47 4.12 -1.34 6.13
C ILE A 47 3.39 -2.06 4.99
N PHE A 48 2.10 -2.28 5.17
CA PHE A 48 1.24 -2.80 4.10
C PHE A 48 0.83 -1.67 3.16
N VAL A 49 1.00 -1.90 1.85
CA VAL A 49 0.61 -0.96 0.79
C VAL A 49 -0.27 -1.68 -0.22
N LYS A 50 -1.38 -1.06 -0.60
CA LYS A 50 -2.26 -1.47 -1.70
C LYS A 50 -2.24 -0.38 -2.76
N ARG A 51 -2.07 -0.76 -4.03
CA ARG A 51 -2.14 0.16 -5.17
C ARG A 51 -3.11 -0.33 -6.23
N LEU A 52 -3.66 0.63 -6.97
CA LEU A 52 -4.47 0.40 -8.17
C LEU A 52 -3.68 0.95 -9.37
N PRO A 53 -3.07 0.11 -10.21
CA PRO A 53 -2.34 0.56 -11.39
C PRO A 53 -3.22 1.36 -12.34
N ALA A 54 -2.65 2.39 -12.97
CA ALA A 54 -3.36 3.19 -13.96
C ALA A 54 -3.77 2.33 -15.16
N VAL A 55 -5.03 2.47 -15.59
CA VAL A 55 -5.57 1.80 -16.79
C VAL A 55 -5.62 2.80 -17.96
N GLY A 56 -5.43 2.30 -19.18
CA GLY A 56 -5.47 3.12 -20.40
C GLY A 56 -4.20 3.94 -20.70
N VAL A 57 -3.19 3.89 -19.83
CA VAL A 57 -1.85 4.46 -20.04
C VAL A 57 -0.77 3.50 -19.54
N ASN A 58 0.51 3.80 -19.79
CA ASN A 58 1.61 3.03 -19.22
C ASN A 58 1.72 3.30 -17.70
N ALA A 59 1.31 2.33 -16.88
CA ALA A 59 1.34 2.42 -15.42
C ALA A 59 2.74 2.74 -14.84
N ALA A 60 3.83 2.31 -15.50
CA ALA A 60 5.20 2.59 -15.04
C ALA A 60 5.63 4.06 -15.23
N LYS A 61 4.87 4.84 -16.01
CA LYS A 61 5.12 6.27 -16.27
C LYS A 61 4.02 7.18 -15.74
N ALA A 62 2.97 6.61 -15.16
CA ALA A 62 1.86 7.38 -14.60
C ALA A 62 2.25 8.00 -13.26
N THR A 63 1.68 9.17 -12.95
CA THR A 63 1.84 9.82 -11.64
C THR A 63 1.10 9.02 -10.57
N ASN A 64 1.76 8.76 -9.45
CA ASN A 64 1.14 8.11 -8.29
C ASN A 64 0.36 9.13 -7.45
N VAL A 65 -0.85 8.76 -7.02
CA VAL A 65 -1.63 9.50 -6.03
C VAL A 65 -1.71 8.66 -4.76
N TRP A 66 -1.35 9.26 -3.63
CA TRP A 66 -1.40 8.60 -2.33
C TRP A 66 -2.64 9.04 -1.55
N LEU A 67 -3.42 8.06 -1.11
CA LEU A 67 -4.56 8.29 -0.23
C LEU A 67 -4.16 7.81 1.16
N VAL A 68 -4.21 8.72 2.13
CA VAL A 68 -3.95 8.44 3.55
C VAL A 68 -5.12 9.04 4.33
N PRO A 69 -6.09 8.22 4.79
CA PRO A 69 -7.20 8.72 5.58
C PRO A 69 -6.67 9.29 6.89
N GLY A 70 -7.41 10.26 7.43
CA GLY A 70 -7.12 10.82 8.74
C GLY A 70 -7.50 9.86 9.87
N GLY A 71 -7.21 10.31 11.10
CA GLY A 71 -7.47 9.55 12.31
C GLY A 71 -6.38 8.51 12.61
N PRO A 72 -6.01 8.29 13.89
CA PRO A 72 -5.13 7.20 14.23
C PRO A 72 -5.87 5.86 14.11
N GLY A 73 -5.23 4.87 13.47
CA GLY A 73 -5.68 3.47 13.49
C GLY A 73 -6.60 3.03 12.36
N GLN A 74 -7.06 3.92 11.48
CA GLN A 74 -7.81 3.53 10.28
C GLN A 74 -6.84 3.20 9.12
N PRO A 75 -6.88 1.99 8.54
CA PRO A 75 -6.00 1.66 7.43
C PRO A 75 -6.46 2.32 6.13
N SER A 76 -5.53 2.86 5.35
CA SER A 76 -5.80 3.45 4.04
C SER A 76 -6.37 2.47 3.00
N SER A 77 -6.20 1.17 3.23
CA SER A 77 -6.61 0.11 2.32
C SER A 77 -8.08 -0.28 2.41
N ASP A 78 -8.82 0.21 3.40
CA ASP A 78 -10.23 -0.11 3.67
C ASP A 78 -11.23 0.74 2.88
N GLY A 79 -10.77 1.38 1.80
CA GLY A 79 -11.61 2.08 0.82
C GLY A 79 -12.06 1.20 -0.33
#